data_AF-A0ABD4XI43-F1
#
_entry.id   AF-A0ABD4XI43-F1
#
_cell.length_a   1.000
_cell.length_b   1.000
_cell.length_c   1.000
_cell.angle_alpha   90.00
_cell.angle_beta   90.00
_cell.angle_gamma   90.00
#
_symmetry.space_group_name_H-M   'P 1'
#
loop_
_entity.id
_entity.type
_entity.pdbx_description
1 polymer ?
#
loop_
_entity_poly.entity_id
_entity_poly.type
_entity_poly.pdbx_seq_one_letter_code
_entity_poly.pdbx_strand_id
1 'polypeptide(L)'
;MNRIWITGFRSYDLGIFNNKDPKLAIINFALNKLLTNAIYDNCNWLITGGQLGIEQWAVEEALRLKQTNFPDFQIALMTPFLDFGKNWQEGKRDKLTSLKQAVDFSSSVFASNYESPKQLQAYQEFMLNHTDRAIIFYDQEAESSRARFDYQAMKNYASNHNYPVMLIDLDRLQDYADEYQLEKSDYLE
;
A
#
# COMPACT_ATOMS: atom_id res chain seq x y z
N MET A 1 13.80 15.14 0.88
CA MET A 1 12.93 14.17 1.58
C MET A 1 12.02 13.56 0.53
N ASN A 2 12.03 12.24 0.38
CA ASN A 2 11.27 11.53 -0.65
C ASN A 2 10.27 10.58 0.00
N ARG A 3 9.00 10.67 -0.40
CA ARG A 3 7.85 10.00 0.21
C ARG A 3 7.12 9.21 -0.86
N ILE A 4 6.84 7.94 -0.59
CA ILE A 4 6.17 7.04 -1.52
C ILE A 4 4.77 6.71 -1.05
N TRP A 5 3.79 6.78 -1.96
CA TRP A 5 2.46 6.24 -1.74
C TRP A 5 2.35 4.84 -2.33
N ILE A 6 2.13 3.82 -1.49
CA ILE A 6 1.80 2.47 -1.94
C ILE A 6 0.34 2.17 -1.67
N THR A 7 -0.43 1.80 -2.69
CA THR A 7 -1.84 1.37 -2.58
C THR A 7 -2.16 0.30 -3.64
N GLY A 8 -3.42 -0.13 -3.71
CA GLY A 8 -3.87 -1.03 -4.77
C GLY A 8 -5.02 -1.92 -4.35
N PHE A 9 -5.00 -3.13 -4.90
CA PHE A 9 -6.01 -4.15 -4.70
C PHE A 9 -6.34 -4.38 -3.22
N ARG A 10 -7.62 -4.58 -2.97
CA ARG A 10 -8.09 -5.06 -1.67
C ARG A 10 -7.90 -6.56 -1.57
N SER A 11 -7.82 -7.08 -0.36
CA SER A 11 -7.57 -8.52 -0.15
C SER A 11 -8.58 -9.41 -0.90
N TYR A 12 -9.84 -8.97 -1.02
CA TYR A 12 -10.88 -9.69 -1.75
C TYR A 12 -10.76 -9.58 -3.27
N ASP A 13 -10.15 -8.51 -3.82
CA ASP A 13 -9.88 -8.39 -5.25
C ASP A 13 -8.89 -9.48 -5.69
N LEU A 14 -7.97 -9.84 -4.79
CA LEU A 14 -6.95 -10.87 -5.00
C LEU A 14 -7.40 -12.26 -4.51
N GLY A 15 -8.61 -12.39 -3.96
CA GLY A 15 -9.09 -13.64 -3.35
C GLY A 15 -8.22 -14.15 -2.21
N ILE A 16 -7.60 -13.26 -1.42
CA ILE A 16 -6.76 -13.58 -0.26
C ILE A 16 -7.56 -13.28 1.02
N PHE A 17 -7.81 -14.32 1.81
CA PHE A 17 -8.67 -14.25 3.01
C PHE A 17 -7.96 -14.64 4.30
N ASN A 18 -6.74 -15.17 4.22
CA ASN A 18 -5.96 -15.58 5.38
C ASN A 18 -4.46 -15.43 5.11
N ASN A 19 -3.66 -15.46 6.18
CA ASN A 19 -2.22 -15.21 6.12
C ASN A 19 -1.38 -16.41 5.62
N LYS A 20 -2.02 -17.53 5.27
CA LYS A 20 -1.36 -18.74 4.76
C LYS A 20 -1.46 -18.88 3.23
N ASP A 21 -2.11 -17.93 2.57
CA ASP A 21 -2.26 -17.95 1.12
C ASP A 21 -0.88 -17.76 0.45
N PRO A 22 -0.47 -18.64 -0.49
CA PRO A 22 0.81 -18.52 -1.17
C PRO A 22 0.94 -17.21 -1.96
N LYS A 23 -0.17 -16.64 -2.46
CA LYS A 23 -0.15 -15.33 -3.14
C LYS A 23 0.31 -14.21 -2.21
N LEU A 24 0.01 -14.30 -0.91
CA LEU A 24 0.47 -13.32 0.06
C LEU A 24 2.00 -13.36 0.22
N ALA A 25 2.62 -14.53 0.13
CA ALA A 25 4.08 -14.64 0.17
C ALA A 25 4.74 -13.90 -1.01
N ILE A 26 4.16 -14.04 -2.20
CA ILE A 26 4.62 -13.34 -3.41
C ILE A 26 4.43 -11.84 -3.29
N ILE A 27 3.29 -11.38 -2.77
CA ILE A 27 3.01 -9.95 -2.57
C ILE A 27 3.96 -9.35 -1.53
N ASN A 28 4.20 -10.05 -0.41
CA ASN A 28 5.15 -9.58 0.61
C ASN A 28 6.58 -9.54 0.06
N PHE A 29 6.96 -10.50 -0.78
CA PHE A 29 8.24 -10.48 -1.49
C PHE A 29 8.36 -9.26 -2.42
N ALA A 30 7.34 -9.00 -3.25
CA ALA A 30 7.31 -7.83 -4.12
C ALA A 30 7.37 -6.52 -3.32
N LEU A 31 6.56 -6.38 -2.27
CA LEU A 31 6.56 -5.21 -1.38
C LEU A 31 7.92 -5.02 -0.71
N ASN A 32 8.57 -6.09 -0.24
CA ASN A 32 9.90 -6.02 0.36
C ASN A 32 10.91 -5.44 -0.64
N LYS A 33 10.97 -5.97 -1.87
CA LYS A 33 11.91 -5.49 -2.89
C LYS A 33 11.61 -4.05 -3.28
N LEU A 34 10.34 -3.71 -3.49
CA LEU A 34 9.92 -2.36 -3.88
C LEU A 34 10.26 -1.32 -2.81
N LEU A 35 9.96 -1.61 -1.54
CA LEU A 35 10.29 -0.73 -0.42
C LEU A 35 11.81 -0.63 -0.21
N THR A 36 12.52 -1.75 -0.25
CA THR A 36 13.98 -1.79 -0.09
C THR A 36 14.67 -0.96 -1.18
N ASN A 37 14.29 -1.15 -2.44
CA ASN A 37 14.81 -0.37 -3.56
C ASN A 37 14.46 1.11 -3.43
N ALA A 38 13.23 1.44 -3.03
CA ALA A 38 12.83 2.82 -2.80
C ALA A 38 13.69 3.47 -1.71
N ILE A 39 13.96 2.77 -0.61
CA ILE A 39 14.80 3.27 0.50
C ILE A 39 16.24 3.51 0.02
N TYR A 40 16.83 2.59 -0.75
CA TYR A 40 18.14 2.80 -1.36
C TYR A 40 18.15 3.98 -2.33
N ASP A 41 17.04 4.24 -3.02
CA ASP A 41 16.80 5.43 -3.84
C ASP A 41 16.35 6.65 -3.01
N ASN A 42 16.86 6.76 -1.77
CA ASN A 42 16.66 7.87 -0.84
C ASN A 42 15.19 8.12 -0.44
N CYS A 43 14.30 7.12 -0.51
CA CYS A 43 12.96 7.22 0.08
C CYS A 43 13.06 7.17 1.61
N ASN A 44 12.45 8.16 2.27
CA ASN A 44 12.47 8.30 3.72
C ASN A 44 11.13 7.95 4.36
N TRP A 45 10.03 7.99 3.60
CA TRP A 45 8.67 7.78 4.12
C TRP A 45 7.85 6.88 3.23
N LEU A 46 7.20 5.88 3.83
CA LEU A 46 5.97 5.30 3.30
C LEU A 46 4.79 6.12 3.83
N ILE A 47 3.94 6.65 2.95
CA ILE A 47 2.66 7.25 3.32
C ILE A 47 1.56 6.46 2.63
N THR A 48 0.73 5.75 3.38
CA THR A 48 -0.31 4.86 2.82
C THR A 48 -1.59 4.93 3.62
N GLY A 49 -2.64 4.27 3.13
CA GLY A 49 -3.91 4.16 3.82
C GLY A 49 -4.00 2.96 4.74
N GLY A 50 -5.20 2.71 5.23
CA GLY A 50 -5.50 1.57 6.11
C GLY A 50 -6.33 0.46 5.45
N GLN A 51 -6.52 0.48 4.12
CA GLN A 51 -7.41 -0.46 3.43
C GLN A 51 -6.94 -1.91 3.54
N LEU A 52 -7.89 -2.85 3.68
CA LEU A 52 -7.60 -4.28 3.69
C LEU A 52 -6.92 -4.70 2.38
N GLY A 53 -5.76 -5.34 2.46
CA GLY A 53 -4.98 -5.76 1.28
C GLY A 53 -3.65 -5.03 1.22
N ILE A 54 -3.29 -4.54 0.02
CA ILE A 54 -1.97 -4.01 -0.31
C ILE A 54 -1.50 -2.92 0.67
N GLU A 55 -2.37 -1.99 1.06
CA GLU A 55 -1.98 -0.91 1.99
C GLU A 55 -1.54 -1.45 3.35
N GLN A 56 -2.31 -2.36 3.96
CA GLN A 56 -1.95 -2.95 5.25
C GLN A 56 -0.69 -3.84 5.13
N TRP A 57 -0.55 -4.62 4.07
CA TRP A 57 0.64 -5.45 3.85
C TRP A 57 1.90 -4.61 3.61
N ALA A 58 1.77 -3.46 2.93
CA ALA A 58 2.87 -2.52 2.76
C ALA A 58 3.33 -1.93 4.11
N VAL A 59 2.39 -1.62 5.02
CA VAL A 59 2.73 -1.18 6.39
C VAL A 59 3.46 -2.27 7.17
N GLU A 60 2.96 -3.51 7.14
CA GLU A 60 3.61 -4.64 7.83
C GLU A 60 5.03 -4.86 7.34
N GLU A 61 5.23 -4.82 6.03
CA GLU A 61 6.53 -5.04 5.42
C GLU A 61 7.49 -3.86 5.69
N ALA A 62 7.00 -2.63 5.64
CA ALA A 62 7.77 -1.45 6.03
C ALA A 62 8.19 -1.49 7.51
N LEU A 63 7.31 -1.92 8.41
CA LEU A 63 7.62 -2.09 9.84
C LEU A 63 8.70 -3.16 10.04
N ARG A 64 8.62 -4.27 9.31
CA ARG A 64 9.65 -5.32 9.33
C ARG A 64 11.01 -4.77 8.89
N LEU A 65 11.06 -4.10 7.74
CA LEU A 65 12.26 -3.48 7.19
C LEU A 65 12.87 -2.45 8.15
N LYS A 66 12.03 -1.65 8.80
CA LYS A 66 12.45 -0.67 9.81
C LYS A 66 13.13 -1.33 11.01
N GLN A 67 12.58 -2.45 11.49
CA GLN A 67 13.15 -3.19 12.61
C GLN A 67 14.47 -3.89 12.28
N THR A 68 14.68 -4.33 11.04
CA THR A 68 15.82 -5.17 10.69
C THR A 68 16.99 -4.41 10.06
N ASN A 69 16.73 -3.47 9.14
CA ASN A 69 17.77 -2.90 8.27
C ASN A 69 17.71 -1.38 8.16
N PHE A 70 16.54 -0.76 8.35
CA PHE A 70 16.30 0.63 8.00
C PHE A 70 15.61 1.42 9.14
N PRO A 71 16.25 1.58 10.32
CA PRO A 71 15.61 2.17 11.51
C PRO A 71 15.11 3.61 11.29
N ASP A 72 15.73 4.35 10.37
CA ASP A 72 15.38 5.74 10.04
C ASP A 72 14.22 5.86 9.04
N PHE A 73 13.77 4.76 8.41
CA PHE A 73 12.63 4.79 7.51
C PHE A 73 11.35 5.06 8.30
N GLN A 74 10.53 5.99 7.84
CA GLN A 74 9.34 6.45 8.56
C GLN A 74 8.06 5.98 7.86
N ILE A 75 7.00 5.74 8.64
CA ILE A 75 5.74 5.19 8.14
C ILE A 75 4.58 6.05 8.63
N ALA A 76 3.75 6.52 7.69
CA ALA A 76 2.52 7.22 7.97
C ALA A 76 1.30 6.45 7.44
N LEU A 77 0.29 6.26 8.29
CA LEU A 77 -0.99 5.66 7.95
C LEU A 77 -2.09 6.74 8.00
N MET A 78 -2.62 7.10 6.84
CA MET A 78 -3.63 8.15 6.69
C MET A 78 -4.99 7.52 6.35
N THR A 79 -6.02 7.76 7.17
CA THR A 79 -7.40 7.38 6.81
C THR A 79 -8.18 8.55 6.22
N PRO A 80 -9.16 8.33 5.34
CA PRO A 80 -9.92 9.43 4.76
C PRO A 80 -10.81 10.15 5.80
N PHE A 81 -11.29 9.45 6.83
CA PHE A 81 -12.21 9.95 7.85
C PHE A 81 -12.07 9.14 9.15
N LEU A 82 -12.68 9.59 10.26
CA LEU A 82 -12.46 9.00 11.60
C LEU A 82 -12.94 7.55 11.72
N ASP A 83 -14.14 7.23 11.25
CA ASP A 83 -14.77 5.92 11.40
C ASP A 83 -14.43 4.94 10.26
N PHE A 84 -13.28 5.13 9.62
CA PHE A 84 -12.77 4.23 8.60
C PHE A 84 -12.60 2.81 9.13
N GLY A 85 -13.22 1.85 8.44
CA GLY A 85 -13.21 0.45 8.83
C GLY A 85 -14.24 0.05 9.90
N LYS A 86 -15.12 0.96 10.38
CA LYS A 86 -16.11 0.64 11.43
C LYS A 86 -16.98 -0.60 11.14
N ASN A 87 -17.30 -0.81 9.86
CA ASN A 87 -18.17 -1.90 9.39
C ASN A 87 -17.40 -3.21 9.13
N TRP A 88 -16.09 -3.26 9.33
CA TRP A 88 -15.33 -4.50 9.20
C TRP A 88 -15.56 -5.43 10.39
N GLN A 89 -15.30 -6.72 10.21
CA GLN A 89 -15.30 -7.69 11.30
C GLN A 89 -14.26 -7.33 12.36
N GLU A 90 -14.50 -7.74 13.60
CA GLU A 90 -13.68 -7.37 14.77
C GLU A 90 -12.18 -7.56 14.55
N GLY A 91 -11.73 -8.76 14.17
CA GLY A 91 -10.30 -9.01 13.94
C GLY A 91 -9.68 -8.12 12.85
N LYS A 92 -10.46 -7.66 11.85
CA LYS A 92 -9.98 -6.72 10.83
C LYS A 92 -9.88 -5.29 11.36
N ARG A 93 -10.77 -4.89 12.29
CA ARG A 93 -10.70 -3.61 12.99
C ARG A 93 -9.52 -3.57 13.96
N ASP A 94 -9.34 -4.64 14.72
CA ASP A 94 -8.23 -4.77 15.67
C ASP A 94 -6.89 -4.72 14.96
N LYS A 95 -6.80 -5.36 13.78
CA LYS A 95 -5.62 -5.28 12.93
C LYS A 95 -5.32 -3.85 12.50
N LEU A 96 -6.32 -3.12 11.99
CA LEU A 96 -6.13 -1.70 11.61
C LEU A 96 -5.69 -0.86 12.82
N THR A 97 -6.32 -1.03 13.98
CA THR A 97 -5.94 -0.32 15.22
C THR A 97 -4.48 -0.61 15.61
N SER A 98 -4.06 -1.87 15.54
CA SER A 98 -2.69 -2.29 15.85
C SER A 98 -1.69 -1.64 14.88
N LEU A 99 -2.01 -1.57 13.59
CA LEU A 99 -1.16 -0.91 12.60
C LEU A 99 -1.05 0.60 12.87
N LYS A 100 -2.17 1.28 13.16
CA LYS A 100 -2.18 2.71 13.51
C LYS A 100 -1.30 3.04 14.72
N GLN A 101 -1.19 2.13 15.68
CA GLN A 101 -0.35 2.29 16.87
C GLN A 101 1.13 1.99 16.62
N ALA A 102 1.45 1.17 15.62
CA ALA A 102 2.81 0.73 15.33
C ALA A 102 3.58 1.67 14.40
N VAL A 103 2.90 2.46 13.58
CA VAL A 103 3.51 3.41 12.63
C VAL A 103 3.98 4.70 13.32
N ASP A 104 4.90 5.42 12.69
CA ASP A 104 5.44 6.69 13.22
C ASP A 104 4.40 7.81 13.27
N PHE A 105 3.43 7.78 12.35
CA PHE A 105 2.34 8.74 12.31
C PHE A 105 1.04 8.09 11.83
N SER A 106 -0.07 8.40 12.49
CA SER A 106 -1.39 8.00 12.01
C SER A 106 -2.41 9.10 12.26
N SER A 107 -3.21 9.44 11.25
CA SER A 107 -4.28 10.42 11.38
C SER A 107 -5.37 10.22 10.32
N SER A 108 -6.46 10.98 10.42
CA SER A 108 -7.48 11.08 9.38
C SER A 108 -7.41 12.42 8.66
N VAL A 109 -7.60 12.41 7.34
CA VAL A 109 -7.66 13.65 6.52
C VAL A 109 -8.85 14.51 6.96
N PHE A 110 -9.99 13.89 7.21
CA PHE A 110 -11.14 14.54 7.83
C PHE A 110 -11.29 14.12 9.29
N ALA A 111 -11.47 15.13 10.16
CA ALA A 111 -11.82 14.95 11.56
C ALA A 111 -13.32 14.64 11.80
N SER A 112 -14.08 14.36 10.72
CA SER A 112 -15.46 13.88 10.78
C SER A 112 -15.56 12.42 10.34
N ASN A 113 -16.72 11.81 10.59
CA ASN A 113 -17.05 10.48 10.11
C ASN A 113 -17.33 10.50 8.60
N TYR A 114 -17.56 9.33 7.99
CA TYR A 114 -17.97 9.27 6.59
C TYR A 114 -19.31 9.99 6.35
N GLU A 115 -19.27 10.98 5.46
CA GLU A 115 -20.39 11.81 5.04
C GLU A 115 -20.67 11.65 3.55
N SER A 116 -19.63 11.63 2.70
CA SER A 116 -19.81 11.53 1.25
C SER A 116 -18.56 11.07 0.50
N PRO A 117 -18.70 10.64 -0.77
CA PRO A 117 -17.56 10.28 -1.62
C PRO A 117 -16.50 11.38 -1.80
N LYS A 118 -16.85 12.65 -1.55
CA LYS A 118 -15.90 13.77 -1.61
C LYS A 118 -14.72 13.59 -0.65
N GLN A 119 -14.93 12.95 0.51
CA GLN A 119 -13.83 12.66 1.45
C GLN A 119 -12.82 11.67 0.86
N LEU A 120 -13.25 10.74 0.01
CA LEU A 120 -12.35 9.81 -0.67
C LEU A 120 -11.54 10.52 -1.76
N GLN A 121 -12.16 11.43 -2.52
CA GLN A 121 -11.47 12.25 -3.51
C GLN A 121 -10.45 13.18 -2.85
N ALA A 122 -10.86 13.88 -1.78
CA ALA A 122 -9.98 14.74 -1.02
C ALA A 122 -8.84 13.95 -0.33
N TYR A 123 -9.08 12.70 0.07
CA TYR A 123 -8.02 11.80 0.51
C TYR A 123 -7.01 11.52 -0.62
N GLN A 124 -7.46 11.19 -1.83
CA GLN A 124 -6.56 10.99 -2.97
C GLN A 124 -5.73 12.24 -3.27
N GLU A 125 -6.37 13.41 -3.30
CA GLU A 125 -5.69 14.71 -3.49
C GLU A 125 -4.67 14.98 -2.37
N PHE A 126 -5.03 14.66 -1.12
CA PHE A 126 -4.10 14.78 0.01
C PHE A 126 -2.88 13.89 -0.21
N MET A 127 -3.06 12.61 -0.54
CA MET A 127 -1.96 11.67 -0.75
C MET A 127 -1.04 12.12 -1.88
N LEU A 128 -1.60 12.52 -3.01
CA LEU A 128 -0.84 13.01 -4.18
C LEU A 128 -0.03 14.27 -3.87
N ASN A 129 -0.59 15.22 -3.11
CA ASN A 129 0.12 16.45 -2.75
C ASN A 129 1.15 16.26 -1.62
N HIS A 130 1.09 15.15 -0.89
CA HIS A 130 1.98 14.87 0.25
C HIS A 130 2.95 13.73 -0.01
N THR A 131 3.00 13.20 -1.22
CA THR A 131 3.99 12.21 -1.66
C THR A 131 4.69 12.66 -2.93
N ASP A 132 5.79 12.01 -3.28
CA ASP A 132 6.65 12.40 -4.41
C ASP A 132 6.58 11.39 -5.56
N ARG A 133 6.03 10.19 -5.30
CA ARG A 133 5.80 9.11 -6.27
C ARG A 133 4.80 8.10 -5.71
N ALA A 134 4.21 7.31 -6.60
CA ALA A 134 3.31 6.22 -6.22
C ALA A 134 3.74 4.85 -6.78
N ILE A 135 3.39 3.80 -6.05
CA ILE A 135 3.30 2.43 -6.53
C ILE A 135 1.86 1.98 -6.32
N ILE A 136 1.25 1.43 -7.36
CA ILE A 136 -0.11 0.92 -7.29
C ILE A 136 -0.19 -0.50 -7.82
N PHE A 137 -0.67 -1.41 -6.97
CA PHE A 137 -0.97 -2.78 -7.34
C PHE A 137 -2.36 -2.83 -7.93
N TYR A 138 -2.46 -2.83 -9.26
CA TYR A 138 -3.72 -2.75 -9.97
C TYR A 138 -3.56 -3.29 -11.39
N ASP A 139 -4.64 -3.86 -11.91
CA ASP A 139 -4.73 -4.34 -13.28
C ASP A 139 -5.88 -3.60 -13.97
N GLN A 140 -5.63 -3.06 -15.16
CA GLN A 140 -6.63 -2.26 -15.88
C GLN A 140 -7.84 -3.08 -16.30
N GLU A 141 -7.71 -4.40 -16.43
CA GLU A 141 -8.81 -5.32 -16.72
C GLU A 141 -9.72 -5.54 -15.51
N ALA A 142 -9.23 -5.25 -14.29
CA ALA A 142 -9.99 -5.36 -13.05
C ALA A 142 -10.93 -4.14 -12.83
N GLU A 143 -11.87 -3.92 -13.76
CA GLU A 143 -12.77 -2.77 -13.76
C GLU A 143 -13.65 -2.66 -12.51
N SER A 144 -13.91 -3.77 -11.82
CA SER A 144 -14.73 -3.82 -10.60
C SER A 144 -13.96 -3.42 -9.33
N SER A 145 -12.62 -3.46 -9.37
CA SER A 145 -11.80 -3.10 -8.21
C SER A 145 -11.90 -1.60 -7.94
N ARG A 146 -11.94 -1.25 -6.65
CA ARG A 146 -11.95 0.15 -6.22
C ARG A 146 -10.58 0.82 -6.39
N ALA A 147 -9.50 0.05 -6.54
CA ALA A 147 -8.17 0.58 -6.81
C ALA A 147 -8.11 1.40 -8.12
N ARG A 148 -9.03 1.14 -9.06
CA ARG A 148 -9.17 1.91 -10.30
C ARG A 148 -9.29 3.42 -10.07
N PHE A 149 -9.91 3.84 -8.97
CA PHE A 149 -10.10 5.25 -8.66
C PHE A 149 -8.77 5.91 -8.26
N ASP A 150 -7.93 5.22 -7.50
CA ASP A 150 -6.60 5.71 -7.14
C ASP A 150 -5.68 5.74 -8.36
N TYR A 151 -5.74 4.69 -9.20
CA TYR A 151 -5.01 4.65 -10.47
C TYR A 151 -5.36 5.83 -11.39
N GLN A 152 -6.65 6.11 -11.56
CA GLN A 152 -7.11 7.25 -12.37
C GLN A 152 -6.67 8.59 -11.78
N ALA A 153 -6.77 8.77 -10.45
CA ALA A 153 -6.31 9.98 -9.78
C ALA A 153 -4.79 10.19 -9.99
N MET A 154 -3.99 9.14 -9.81
CA MET A 154 -2.55 9.16 -10.05
C MET A 154 -2.20 9.50 -11.50
N LYS A 155 -2.86 8.87 -12.48
CA LYS A 155 -2.65 9.13 -13.91
C LYS A 155 -2.97 10.57 -14.28
N ASN A 156 -4.07 11.10 -13.76
CA ASN A 156 -4.49 12.48 -13.99
C ASN A 156 -3.54 13.49 -13.32
N TYR A 157 -3.01 13.18 -12.14
CA TYR A 157 -2.05 14.03 -11.46
C TYR A 157 -0.71 14.06 -12.19
N ALA A 158 -0.21 12.89 -12.58
CA ALA A 158 1.06 12.73 -13.30
C ALA A 158 1.08 13.35 -14.70
N SER A 159 -0.07 13.59 -15.34
CA SER A 159 -0.12 14.29 -16.63
C SER A 159 0.22 15.79 -16.53
N ASN A 160 0.16 16.36 -15.32
CA ASN A 160 0.41 17.77 -15.06
C ASN A 160 1.54 18.02 -14.04
N HIS A 161 2.07 16.97 -13.41
CA HIS A 161 3.10 17.05 -12.37
C HIS A 161 4.19 16.03 -12.63
N ASN A 162 5.42 16.33 -12.21
CA ASN A 162 6.50 15.33 -12.17
C ASN A 162 6.27 14.36 -11.00
N TYR A 163 5.32 13.45 -11.18
CA TYR A 163 4.90 12.48 -10.17
C TYR A 163 4.96 11.07 -10.77
N PRO A 164 6.08 10.35 -10.61
CA PRO A 164 6.22 9.00 -11.14
C PRO A 164 5.21 8.02 -10.52
N VAL A 165 4.58 7.22 -11.36
CA VAL A 165 3.63 6.17 -10.96
C VAL A 165 4.12 4.83 -11.49
N MET A 166 4.40 3.89 -10.60
CA MET A 166 4.72 2.51 -10.95
C MET A 166 3.46 1.65 -10.82
N LEU A 167 3.06 1.02 -11.92
CA LEU A 167 1.97 0.04 -11.93
C LEU A 167 2.54 -1.36 -11.70
N ILE A 168 1.97 -2.08 -10.75
CA ILE A 168 2.22 -3.50 -10.51
C ILE A 168 0.92 -4.24 -10.86
N ASP A 169 0.81 -4.67 -12.11
CA ASP A 169 -0.31 -5.47 -12.62
C ASP A 169 -0.11 -6.96 -12.33
N LEU A 170 -1.03 -7.80 -12.81
CA LEU A 170 -0.96 -9.25 -12.56
C LEU A 170 0.25 -9.90 -13.25
N ASP A 171 0.64 -9.42 -14.43
CA ASP A 171 1.83 -9.91 -15.14
C ASP A 171 3.10 -9.59 -14.34
N ARG A 172 3.23 -8.36 -13.83
CA ARG A 172 4.34 -7.98 -12.95
C ARG A 172 4.37 -8.80 -11.65
N LEU A 173 3.21 -9.14 -11.09
CA LEU A 173 3.12 -10.03 -9.93
C LEU A 173 3.56 -11.47 -10.27
N GLN A 174 3.33 -11.92 -11.50
CA GLN A 174 3.84 -13.21 -11.98
C GLN A 174 5.37 -13.18 -12.09
N ASP A 175 5.97 -12.10 -12.58
CA ASP A 175 7.44 -11.95 -12.59
C ASP A 175 8.02 -12.07 -11.17
N TYR A 176 7.40 -11.43 -10.18
CA TYR A 176 7.79 -11.57 -8.77
C TYR A 176 7.58 -12.98 -8.23
N ALA A 177 6.56 -13.71 -8.71
CA ALA A 177 6.32 -15.09 -8.32
C ALA A 177 7.43 -16.02 -8.82
N ASP A 178 7.87 -15.83 -10.07
CA ASP A 178 8.93 -16.61 -10.69
C ASP A 178 10.27 -16.33 -9.99
N GLU A 179 10.57 -15.06 -9.72
CA GLU A 179 11.76 -14.66 -8.98
C GLU A 179 11.76 -15.23 -7.55
N TYR A 180 10.64 -15.20 -6.85
CA TYR A 180 10.49 -15.77 -5.51
C TYR A 180 10.74 -17.29 -5.49
N GLN A 181 10.33 -18.00 -6.54
CA GLN A 181 10.57 -19.43 -6.68
C GLN A 181 12.05 -19.72 -6.91
N LEU A 182 12.71 -18.97 -7.79
CA LEU A 182 14.15 -19.12 -8.06
C LEU A 182 14.98 -18.90 -6.79
N GLU A 183 14.73 -17.81 -6.06
CA GLU A 183 15.46 -17.54 -4.81
C GLU A 183 15.27 -18.68 -3.81
N LYS A 184 14.05 -19.22 -3.67
CA LYS A 184 13.79 -20.37 -2.78
C LYS A 184 14.49 -21.65 -3.20
N SER A 185 14.60 -21.91 -4.50
CA SER A 185 15.31 -23.07 -5.03
C SER A 185 16.80 -22.98 -4.73
N ASP A 186 17.41 -21.79 -4.91
CA ASP A 186 18.83 -21.56 -4.65
C ASP A 186 19.21 -21.71 -3.15
N TYR A 187 18.26 -21.47 -2.23
CA TYR A 187 18.48 -21.71 -0.79
C TYR A 187 18.38 -23.19 -0.36
N LEU A 188 17.86 -24.07 -1.23
CA LEU A 188 17.66 -25.48 -0.94
C LEU A 188 18.76 -26.39 -1.53
N GLU A 189 19.67 -25.82 -2.32
CA GLU A 189 20.90 -26.46 -2.82
C GLU A 189 22.10 -26.14 -1.90
#